data_AF-A0A523FN90-F1
#
_entry.id   AF-A0A523FN90-F1
#
_cell.length_a   1.000
_cell.length_b   1.000
_cell.length_c   1.000
_cell.angle_alpha   90.00
_cell.angle_beta   90.00
_cell.angle_gamma   90.00
#
_symmetry.space_group_name_H-M   'P 1'
#
loop_
_entity.id
_entity.type
_entity.pdbx_description
1 polymer ?
#
loop_
_entity_poly.entity_id
_entity_poly.type
_entity_poly.pdbx_seq_one_letter_code
_entity_poly.pdbx_strand_id
1 'polypeptide(L)' 'MLWAYFRLIAGLATDIGSSVSHGVVIASEYGLPALVNTGNGTSSIRSSDRIRLDANQGYIKILESAGEILESAGDAD' A
#
# COMPACT_ATOMS: atom_id res chain seq x y z
N MET A 1 20.09 0.23 4.39
CA MET A 1 19.91 1.06 3.18
C MET A 1 18.43 1.18 2.75
N LEU A 2 17.47 1.14 3.68
CA LEU A 2 16.03 1.37 3.40
C LEU A 2 15.55 2.79 3.76
N TRP A 3 16.37 3.56 4.47
CA TRP A 3 15.99 4.86 5.05
C TRP A 3 15.59 5.92 4.01
N ALA A 4 16.11 5.83 2.78
CA ALA A 4 15.79 6.77 1.71
C ALA A 4 14.35 6.61 1.16
N TYR A 5 13.77 5.40 1.24
CA TYR A 5 12.47 5.11 0.63
C TYR A 5 11.30 5.56 1.50
N PHE A 6 11.46 5.57 2.83
CA PHE A 6 10.38 5.94 3.75
C PHE A 6 9.91 7.38 3.61
N ARG A 7 10.76 8.30 3.13
CA ARG A 7 10.34 9.69 2.86
C ARG A 7 9.50 9.87 1.59
N LEU A 8 9.47 8.86 0.72
CA LEU A 8 8.79 8.94 -0.58
C LEU A 8 7.43 8.23 -0.59
N ILE A 9 7.11 7.47 0.45
CA ILE A 9 5.89 6.66 0.52
C ILE A 9 4.87 7.26 1.48
N ALA A 10 3.58 7.12 1.14
CA ALA A 10 2.48 7.49 2.03
C ALA A 10 2.13 6.40 3.05
N GLY A 11 2.68 5.19 2.89
CA GLY A 11 2.42 4.05 3.75
C GLY A 11 3.10 2.77 3.24
N LEU A 12 3.20 1.76 4.11
CA LEU A 12 3.86 0.49 3.82
C LEU A 12 2.90 -0.67 4.04
N ALA A 13 2.86 -1.63 3.11
CA ALA A 13 2.14 -2.89 3.23
C ALA A 13 3.03 -4.07 2.83
N THR A 14 3.04 -5.16 3.61
CA THR A 14 3.79 -6.38 3.23
C THR A 14 3.00 -7.66 3.45
N ASP A 15 3.04 -8.56 2.46
CA ASP A 15 2.37 -9.87 2.51
C ASP A 15 3.04 -10.83 3.49
N ILE A 16 4.37 -10.79 3.55
CA ILE A 16 5.20 -11.61 4.42
C ILE A 16 5.96 -10.66 5.36
N GLY A 17 5.95 -10.98 6.65
CA GLY A 17 6.68 -10.22 7.67
C GLY A 17 6.04 -10.32 9.04
N SER A 18 6.80 -10.01 10.09
CA SER A 18 6.27 -9.84 11.44
C SER A 18 6.16 -8.35 11.80
N SER A 19 5.30 -8.03 12.76
CA SER A 19 5.09 -6.69 13.32
C SER A 19 6.36 -6.05 13.92
N VAL A 20 7.46 -6.80 14.00
CA VAL A 20 8.75 -6.40 14.58
C VAL A 20 9.86 -6.31 13.53
N SER A 21 9.52 -6.45 12.25
CA SER A 21 10.52 -6.29 11.19
C SER A 21 11.05 -4.85 11.15
N HIS A 22 12.32 -4.70 10.80
CA HIS A 22 13.01 -3.39 10.74
C HIS A 22 12.29 -2.38 9.83
N GLY A 23 11.48 -2.84 8.87
CA GLY A 23 10.67 -1.96 8.01
C GLY A 23 9.43 -1.39 8.71
N VAL A 24 8.79 -2.16 9.60
CA VAL A 24 7.56 -1.75 10.32
C VAL A 24 7.88 -0.78 11.45
N VAL A 25 8.93 -1.09 12.21
CA VAL A 25 9.37 -0.23 13.32
C VAL A 25 9.72 1.15 12.76
N ILE A 26 10.48 1.21 11.66
CA ILE A 26 10.81 2.47 11.01
C ILE A 26 9.57 3.15 10.41
N ALA A 27 8.67 2.45 9.72
CA ALA A 27 7.45 3.09 9.22
C ALA A 27 6.65 3.77 10.35
N SER A 28 6.54 3.11 11.51
CA SER A 28 5.89 3.63 12.71
C SER A 28 6.64 4.85 13.30
N GLU A 29 7.98 4.81 13.36
CA GLU A 29 8.81 5.94 13.81
C GLU A 29 8.64 7.20 12.95
N TYR A 30 8.36 7.03 11.66
CA TYR A 30 8.12 8.13 10.72
C TYR A 30 6.64 8.55 10.67
N GLY A 31 5.78 7.97 11.51
CA GLY A 31 4.35 8.25 11.57
C GLY A 31 3.56 7.76 10.34
N LEU A 32 4.12 6.81 9.59
CA LEU A 32 3.50 6.26 8.39
C LEU A 32 2.65 5.04 8.75
N PRO A 33 1.46 4.89 8.13
CA PRO A 33 0.66 3.69 8.29
C PRO A 33 1.44 2.47 7.74
N ALA A 34 1.61 1.46 8.58
CA ALA A 34 2.33 0.24 8.26
C ALA A 34 1.46 -0.98 8.55
N LEU A 35 1.16 -1.77 7.52
CA LEU A 35 0.42 -3.02 7.64
C LEU A 35 1.32 -4.18 7.21
N VAL A 36 1.35 -5.25 7.99
CA VAL A 36 2.12 -6.45 7.66
C VAL A 36 1.27 -7.69 7.78
N ASN A 37 1.76 -8.75 7.15
CA ASN A 37 1.10 -10.05 7.14
C ASN A 37 -0.27 -9.97 6.44
N THR A 38 -0.35 -9.21 5.34
CA THR A 38 -1.57 -9.12 4.51
C THR A 38 -1.89 -10.42 3.77
N GLY A 39 -0.96 -11.38 3.75
CA GLY A 39 -1.13 -12.69 3.13
C GLY A 39 -1.05 -12.65 1.61
N ASN A 40 -2.07 -12.08 0.95
CA ASN A 40 -2.20 -12.00 -0.52
C ASN A 40 -2.50 -10.57 -1.02
N GLY A 41 -2.18 -9.55 -0.24
CA GLY A 41 -2.41 -8.15 -0.57
C GLY A 41 -1.66 -7.70 -1.83
N THR A 42 -0.38 -8.06 -1.98
CA THR A 42 0.40 -7.69 -3.17
C THR A 42 -0.01 -8.45 -4.43
N SER A 43 -0.67 -9.60 -4.28
CA SER A 43 -1.25 -10.33 -5.42
C SER A 43 -2.61 -9.75 -5.85
N SER A 44 -3.31 -9.07 -4.93
CA SER A 44 -4.63 -8.50 -5.20
C SER A 44 -4.56 -7.06 -5.70
N ILE A 45 -3.53 -6.31 -5.30
CA ILE A 45 -3.29 -4.93 -5.69
C ILE A 45 -2.40 -4.89 -6.92
N ARG A 46 -2.83 -4.18 -7.97
CA ARG A 46 -2.07 -3.99 -9.20
C ARG A 46 -1.42 -2.61 -9.22
N SER A 47 -0.37 -2.49 -10.03
CA SER A 47 0.20 -1.19 -10.35
C SER A 47 -0.88 -0.26 -10.90
N SER A 48 -0.84 1.01 -10.48
CA SER A 48 -1.81 2.05 -10.81
C SER A 48 -3.19 1.93 -10.14
N ASP A 49 -3.43 0.92 -9.29
CA ASP A 49 -4.63 0.91 -8.45
C ASP A 49 -4.57 2.04 -7.42
N ARG A 50 -5.70 2.71 -7.21
CA ARG A 50 -5.84 3.64 -6.09
C ARG A 50 -6.34 2.87 -4.89
N ILE A 51 -5.53 2.84 -3.84
CA ILE A 51 -5.82 2.08 -2.62
C ILE A 51 -5.94 2.99 -1.41
N ARG A 52 -6.73 2.57 -0.42
CA ARG A 52 -6.75 3.08 0.94
C ARG A 52 -6.08 2.07 1.85
N LEU A 53 -5.02 2.50 2.53
CA LEU A 53 -4.36 1.75 3.59
C LEU A 53 -4.84 2.30 4.94
N ASP A 54 -5.42 1.44 5.78
CA ASP A 54 -5.78 1.78 7.16
C ASP A 54 -5.05 0.85 8.13
N ALA A 55 -3.94 1.33 8.68
CA ALA A 55 -3.14 0.58 9.64
C ALA A 55 -3.76 0.49 11.04
N ASN A 56 -4.73 1.38 11.36
CA ASN A 56 -5.42 1.33 12.66
C ASN A 56 -6.46 0.22 12.68
N GLN A 57 -7.20 0.07 11.57
CA GLN A 57 -8.21 -0.97 11.40
C GLN A 57 -7.65 -2.26 10.79
N GLY A 58 -6.43 -2.22 10.25
CA GLY A 58 -5.71 -3.40 9.78
C GLY A 58 -6.11 -3.89 8.39
N TYR A 59 -6.48 -3.00 7.47
CA TYR A 59 -6.90 -3.40 6.12
C TYR A 59 -6.34 -2.52 5.01
N ILE A 60 -6.42 -3.06 3.79
CA ILE A 60 -6.23 -2.33 2.54
C ILE A 60 -7.50 -2.49 1.72
N LYS A 61 -7.97 -1.39 1.13
CA LYS A 61 -9.13 -1.38 0.24
C LYS A 61 -8.76 -0.74 -1.09
N ILE A 62 -9.06 -1.42 -2.19
CA ILE A 62 -8.96 -0.85 -3.53
C ILE A 62 -10.17 0.08 -3.71
N LEU A 63 -9.90 1.34 -4.06
CA LEU A 63 -10.91 2.38 -4.29
C LEU A 63 -11.28 2.47 -5.77
N GLU A 64 -10.25 2.44 -6.64
CA GLU A 64 -10.39 2.45 -8.09
C GLU A 64 -9.36 1.47 -8.67
N SER A 65 -9.82 0.59 -9.55
CA SER A 65 -8.95 -0.34 -10.26
C SER A 65 -8.34 0.36 -11.48
N ALA A 66 -7.04 0.14 -11.73
CA ALA A 66 -6.36 0.71 -12.89
C ALA A 66 -7.05 0.37 -14.23
N GLY A 67 -7.70 -0.80 -14.30
CA GLY A 67 -8.46 -1.22 -15.48
C GLY A 67 -9.66 -0.32 -15.79
N GLU A 68 -10.36 0.17 -14.76
CA GLU A 68 -11.56 1.00 -14.91
C GLU A 68 -11.21 2.44 -15.33
N ILE A 69 -10.06 2.94 -14.89
CA ILE A 69 -9.59 4.30 -15.21
C ILE A 69 -9.26 4.42 -16.72
N LEU A 70 -8.59 3.41 -17.29
CA LEU A 70 -8.22 3.41 -18.71
C LEU A 70 -9.45 3.37 -19.63
N GLU A 71 -10.50 2.67 -19.23
CA GLU A 71 -11.75 2.58 -19.99
C GLU A 71 -12.54 3.90 -19.95
N SER A 72 -12.59 4.56 -18.78
CA SER A 72 -13.26 5.86 -18.63
C SER A 72 -12.57 7.03 -19.36
N ALA A 73 -11.27 6.92 -19.65
CA ALA A 73 -10.50 7.94 -20.35
C ALA A 73 -10.55 7.81 -21.89
N GLY A 74 -11.08 6.69 -22.40
CA GLY A 74 -11.18 6.40 -23.84
C GLY A 74 -12.43 6.95 -24.54
N ASP A 75 -13.45 7.37 -23.78
CA ASP A 75 -14.77 7.78 -24.31
C ASP A 75 -14.98 9.30 -24.29
N ALA A 76 -13.94 10.07 -24.63
CA ALA A 76 -14.07 11.49 -24.94
C ALA A 76 -13.70 11.73 -26.42
N ASP A 77 -14.64 11.39 -27.31
CA ASP A 77 -14.71 11.89 -28.69
C ASP A 77 -15.37 13.29 -28.69
#